data_AF-A0A972ARL3-F1
#
_entry.id   AF-A0A972ARL3-F1
#
_cell.length_a   1.000
_cell.length_b   1.000
_cell.length_c   1.000
_cell.angle_alpha   90.00
_cell.angle_beta   90.00
_cell.angle_gamma   90.00
#
_symmetry.space_group_name_H-M   'P 1'
#
loop_
_entity.id
_entity.type
_entity.pdbx_description
1 polymer ?
#
loop_
_entity_poly.entity_id
_entity_poly.type
_entity_poly.pdbx_seq_one_letter_code
_entity_poly.pdbx_strand_id
1 'polypeptide(L)'
;AWASPCTAEAENYFVKKDLLFSDYNENVEKTLAKSIAAAANEGRSALEIKFASEATYAKAFAALFKDGKIYGILSQARKMTTVNISDAAISYIEKENFKIIEIVIVLK
;
A
#
# COMPACT_ATOMS: atom_id res chain seq x y z
N ALA A 1 -22.52 37.94 -0.36
CA ALA A 1 -22.24 36.57 0.11
C ALA A 1 -21.92 35.72 -1.11
N TRP A 2 -20.65 35.33 -1.30
CA TRP A 2 -20.26 34.38 -2.34
C TRP A 2 -19.61 33.19 -1.65
N ALA A 3 -20.44 32.20 -1.34
CA ALA A 3 -19.94 30.87 -1.05
C ALA A 3 -19.43 30.33 -2.39
N SER A 4 -18.11 30.22 -2.54
CA SER A 4 -17.54 29.32 -3.53
C SER A 4 -17.94 27.91 -3.09
N PRO A 5 -18.70 27.12 -3.87
CA PRO A 5 -18.94 25.74 -3.53
C PRO A 5 -17.64 25.00 -3.83
N CYS A 6 -16.69 25.07 -2.90
CA CYS A 6 -15.58 24.14 -2.87
C CYS A 6 -16.21 22.77 -2.70
N THR A 7 -16.47 22.09 -3.83
CA THR A 7 -16.73 20.67 -3.81
C THR A 7 -15.37 20.05 -3.53
N ALA A 8 -15.03 19.94 -2.25
CA ALA A 8 -13.96 19.06 -1.83
C ALA A 8 -14.38 17.67 -2.29
N GLU A 9 -13.84 17.18 -3.41
CA GLU A 9 -13.76 15.73 -3.55
C GLU A 9 -12.97 15.25 -2.35
N ALA A 10 -13.70 14.53 -1.50
CA ALA A 10 -13.39 14.42 -0.10
C ALA A 10 -11.96 13.91 0.09
N GLU A 11 -11.24 14.58 0.99
CA GLU A 11 -10.20 14.04 1.88
C GLU A 11 -8.85 14.77 1.85
N ASN A 12 -8.54 15.65 0.89
CA ASN A 12 -7.23 16.36 0.84
C ASN A 12 -6.01 15.43 1.08
N TYR A 13 -6.12 14.18 0.63
CA TYR A 13 -5.20 13.12 1.00
C TYR A 13 -4.14 12.92 -0.10
N PHE A 14 -2.87 13.22 0.22
CA PHE A 14 -1.77 13.15 -0.73
C PHE A 14 -1.00 11.83 -0.58
N VAL A 15 -1.07 10.99 -1.61
CA VAL A 15 -0.27 9.78 -1.74
C VAL A 15 0.78 9.99 -2.82
N LYS A 16 1.96 9.40 -2.64
CA LYS A 16 2.95 9.35 -3.72
C LYS A 16 2.31 8.73 -4.97
N LYS A 17 2.45 9.39 -6.13
CA LYS A 17 1.74 9.04 -7.37
C LYS A 17 1.81 7.54 -7.73
N ASP A 18 2.93 6.90 -7.45
CA ASP A 18 3.18 5.48 -7.78
C ASP A 18 2.55 4.48 -6.79
N LEU A 19 1.86 4.98 -5.75
CA LEU A 19 1.16 4.19 -4.72
C LEU A 19 -0.36 4.42 -4.75
N LEU A 20 -0.86 5.07 -5.81
CA LEU A 20 -2.29 5.12 -6.16
C LEU A 20 -2.56 4.10 -7.27
N PHE A 21 -3.37 3.08 -6.98
CA PHE A 21 -3.67 2.01 -7.92
C PHE A 21 -5.13 2.05 -8.38
N SER A 22 -5.35 2.05 -9.70
CA SER A 22 -6.69 1.99 -10.30
C SER A 22 -7.24 0.57 -10.45
N ASP A 23 -6.36 -0.44 -10.48
CA ASP A 23 -6.67 -1.86 -10.50
C ASP A 23 -5.70 -2.63 -9.57
N TYR A 24 -5.95 -3.92 -9.36
CA TYR A 24 -5.04 -4.84 -8.68
C TYR A 24 -4.68 -6.02 -9.60
N ASN A 25 -3.40 -6.13 -9.96
CA ASN A 25 -2.82 -7.15 -10.82
C ASN A 25 -1.34 -7.39 -10.49
N GLU A 26 -0.67 -8.30 -11.18
CA GLU A 26 0.74 -8.65 -10.92
C GLU A 26 1.72 -7.46 -11.02
N ASN A 27 1.44 -6.44 -11.84
CA ASN A 27 2.29 -5.26 -11.91
C ASN A 27 2.17 -4.41 -10.64
N VAL A 28 0.99 -4.37 -10.02
CA VAL A 28 0.80 -3.76 -8.71
C VAL A 28 1.59 -4.52 -7.65
N GLU A 29 1.53 -5.85 -7.65
CA GLU A 29 2.29 -6.69 -6.71
C GLU A 29 3.81 -6.44 -6.82
N LYS A 30 4.36 -6.35 -8.05
CA LYS A 30 5.77 -6.00 -8.28
C LYS A 30 6.11 -4.58 -7.81
N THR A 31 5.22 -3.63 -8.06
CA THR A 31 5.38 -2.24 -7.62
C THR A 31 5.37 -2.13 -6.10
N LEU A 32 4.50 -2.89 -5.43
CA LEU A 32 4.46 -3.00 -3.97
C LEU A 32 5.78 -3.55 -3.42
N ALA A 33 6.29 -4.65 -3.98
CA ALA A 33 7.56 -5.24 -3.53
C ALA A 33 8.72 -4.23 -3.61
N LYS A 34 8.84 -3.53 -4.74
CA LYS A 34 9.85 -2.47 -4.93
C LYS A 34 9.67 -1.32 -3.94
N SER A 35 8.43 -0.91 -3.69
CA SER A 35 8.12 0.22 -2.82
C SER A 35 8.39 -0.10 -1.35
N ILE A 36 8.10 -1.33 -0.91
CA ILE A 36 8.44 -1.83 0.42
C ILE A 36 9.96 -1.87 0.60
N ALA A 37 10.69 -2.42 -0.37
CA ALA A 37 12.16 -2.47 -0.32
C ALA A 37 12.79 -1.07 -0.27
N ALA A 38 12.28 -0.13 -1.09
CA ALA A 38 12.73 1.26 -1.08
C ALA A 38 12.42 1.95 0.26
N ALA A 39 11.20 1.78 0.80
CA ALA A 39 10.82 2.32 2.09
C ALA A 39 11.73 1.78 3.22
N ALA A 40 12.01 0.48 3.23
CA ALA A 40 12.92 -0.14 4.19
C ALA A 40 14.35 0.42 4.09
N ASN A 41 14.91 0.54 2.87
CA ASN A 41 16.23 1.13 2.64
C ASN A 41 16.31 2.60 3.09
N GLU A 42 15.21 3.33 2.99
CA GLU A 42 15.09 4.73 3.46
C GLU A 42 14.84 4.82 4.99
N GLY A 43 14.79 3.69 5.71
CA GLY A 43 14.54 3.65 7.15
C GLY A 43 13.08 3.89 7.55
N ARG A 44 12.14 3.83 6.60
CA ARG A 44 10.70 3.96 6.87
C ARG A 44 10.14 2.64 7.40
N SER A 45 9.27 2.74 8.40
CA SER A 45 8.60 1.60 9.04
C SER A 45 7.22 1.30 8.46
N ALA A 46 6.72 2.11 7.52
CA ALA A 46 5.41 1.93 6.92
C ALA A 46 5.34 2.44 5.48
N LEU A 47 4.40 1.88 4.72
CA LEU A 47 4.07 2.27 3.36
C LEU A 47 2.55 2.37 3.22
N GLU A 48 2.04 3.57 2.92
CA GLU A 48 0.63 3.77 2.59
C GLU A 48 0.38 3.59 1.10
N ILE A 49 -0.65 2.81 0.76
CA ILE A 49 -1.12 2.59 -0.61
C ILE A 49 -2.61 2.92 -0.70
N LYS A 50 -3.02 3.62 -1.75
CA LYS A 50 -4.41 4.02 -2.00
C LYS A 50 -4.94 3.37 -3.27
N PHE A 51 -6.23 3.08 -3.26
CA PHE A 51 -6.93 2.54 -4.42
C PHE A 51 -7.98 3.53 -4.93
N ALA A 52 -8.15 3.59 -6.26
CA ALA A 52 -9.02 4.56 -6.90
C ALA A 52 -10.52 4.28 -6.63
N SER A 53 -10.89 3.03 -6.39
CA SER A 53 -12.28 2.62 -6.16
C SER A 53 -12.39 1.62 -5.00
N GLU A 54 -13.58 1.55 -4.41
CA GLU A 54 -13.90 0.59 -3.35
C GLU A 54 -13.80 -0.86 -3.86
N ALA A 55 -14.24 -1.12 -5.09
CA ALA A 55 -14.12 -2.44 -5.72
C ALA A 55 -12.64 -2.85 -5.88
N THR A 56 -11.78 -1.92 -6.31
CA THR A 56 -10.34 -2.18 -6.43
C THR A 56 -9.71 -2.43 -5.06
N TYR A 57 -10.07 -1.63 -4.06
CA TYR A 57 -9.63 -1.80 -2.68
C TYR A 57 -10.01 -3.19 -2.14
N ALA A 58 -11.28 -3.58 -2.24
CA ALA A 58 -11.78 -4.86 -1.75
C ALA A 58 -11.09 -6.05 -2.44
N LYS A 59 -10.89 -5.97 -3.77
CA LYS A 59 -10.14 -6.96 -4.55
C LYS A 59 -8.69 -7.07 -4.07
N ALA A 60 -8.02 -5.94 -3.89
CA ALA A 60 -6.64 -5.89 -3.41
C ALA A 60 -6.52 -6.45 -2.00
N PHE A 61 -7.43 -6.08 -1.10
CA PHE A 61 -7.43 -6.55 0.28
C PHE A 61 -7.59 -8.07 0.36
N ALA A 62 -8.57 -8.63 -0.36
CA ALA A 62 -8.77 -10.07 -0.43
C ALA A 62 -7.51 -10.79 -0.94
N ALA A 63 -6.96 -10.32 -2.06
CA ALA A 63 -5.78 -10.94 -2.66
C ALA A 63 -4.54 -10.86 -1.74
N LEU A 64 -4.30 -9.69 -1.12
CA LEU A 64 -3.14 -9.48 -0.26
C LEU A 64 -3.20 -10.32 1.01
N PHE A 65 -4.33 -10.26 1.73
CA PHE A 65 -4.40 -10.76 3.10
C PHE A 65 -5.22 -12.03 3.27
N LYS A 66 -6.31 -12.21 2.50
CA LYS A 66 -7.11 -13.45 2.58
C LYS A 66 -6.46 -14.58 1.79
N ASP A 67 -5.97 -14.27 0.57
CA ASP A 67 -5.27 -15.24 -0.28
C ASP A 67 -3.77 -15.32 0.04
N GLY A 68 -3.27 -14.49 0.95
CA GLY A 68 -1.90 -14.51 1.43
C GLY A 68 -0.84 -14.08 0.42
N LYS A 69 -1.21 -13.40 -0.68
CA LYS A 69 -0.23 -12.96 -1.69
C LYS A 69 0.82 -12.02 -1.13
N ILE A 70 0.51 -11.30 -0.04
CA ILE A 70 1.42 -10.37 0.58
C ILE A 70 2.73 -11.02 1.07
N TYR A 71 2.72 -12.29 1.46
CA TYR A 71 3.95 -13.00 1.85
C TYR A 71 4.90 -13.18 0.66
N GLY A 72 4.36 -13.46 -0.52
CA GLY A 72 5.13 -13.51 -1.76
C GLY A 72 5.73 -12.15 -2.13
N ILE A 73 4.97 -11.07 -1.92
CA ILE A 73 5.42 -9.69 -2.14
C ILE A 73 6.54 -9.32 -1.16
N LEU A 74 6.39 -9.65 0.14
CA LEU A 74 7.42 -9.39 1.15
C LEU A 74 8.69 -10.19 0.89
N SER A 75 8.57 -11.46 0.47
CA SER A 75 9.72 -12.28 0.07
C SER A 75 10.47 -11.67 -1.13
N GLN A 76 9.74 -11.13 -2.10
CA GLN A 76 10.36 -10.40 -3.23
C GLN A 76 11.03 -9.10 -2.76
N ALA A 77 10.36 -8.31 -1.92
CA ALA A 77 10.90 -7.08 -1.37
C ALA A 77 12.20 -7.35 -0.61
N ARG A 78 12.24 -8.40 0.22
CA ARG A 78 13.43 -8.80 1.00
C ARG A 78 14.64 -9.09 0.13
N LYS A 79 14.43 -9.66 -1.06
CA LYS A 79 15.51 -9.91 -2.04
C LYS A 79 16.03 -8.64 -2.71
N MET A 80 15.29 -7.52 -2.61
CA MET A 80 15.61 -6.24 -3.25
C MET A 80 16.21 -5.20 -2.29
N THR A 81 16.22 -5.46 -0.98
CA THR A 81 16.76 -4.55 0.05
C THR A 81 17.98 -5.16 0.73
N THR A 82 18.87 -4.31 1.23
CA THR A 82 19.96 -4.71 2.14
C THR A 82 19.51 -4.75 3.60
N VAL A 83 18.32 -4.21 3.90
CA VAL A 83 17.69 -4.23 5.22
C VAL A 83 16.95 -5.55 5.40
N ASN A 84 17.19 -6.21 6.52
CA ASN A 84 16.54 -7.47 6.83
C ASN A 84 15.08 -7.20 7.25
N ILE A 85 14.16 -7.34 6.31
CA ILE A 85 12.72 -7.25 6.57
C ILE A 85 12.14 -8.65 6.82
N SER A 86 11.08 -8.72 7.61
CA SER A 86 10.30 -9.93 7.79
C SER A 86 9.45 -10.24 6.55
N ASP A 87 9.53 -11.47 6.09
CA ASP A 87 8.72 -12.05 5.01
C ASP A 87 7.66 -13.05 5.52
N ALA A 88 7.66 -13.31 6.83
CA ALA A 88 6.76 -14.26 7.49
C ALA A 88 5.79 -13.60 8.48
N ALA A 89 6.04 -12.35 8.85
CA ALA A 89 5.18 -11.58 9.74
C ALA A 89 4.67 -10.35 9.00
N ILE A 90 3.40 -10.04 9.20
CA ILE A 90 2.77 -8.87 8.62
C ILE A 90 1.95 -8.13 9.66
N SER A 91 2.05 -6.80 9.61
CA SER A 91 1.14 -5.89 10.29
C SER A 91 0.67 -4.87 9.26
N TYR A 92 -0.61 -4.51 9.33
CA TYR A 92 -1.18 -3.50 8.45
C TYR A 92 -2.31 -2.75 9.16
N ILE A 93 -2.63 -1.55 8.66
CA ILE A 93 -3.75 -0.74 9.13
C ILE A 93 -4.67 -0.46 7.93
N GLU A 94 -5.96 -0.68 8.12
CA GLU A 94 -6.98 -0.38 7.11
C GLU A 94 -7.60 0.99 7.38
N LYS A 95 -7.77 1.77 6.32
CA LYS A 95 -8.56 3.01 6.33
C LYS A 95 -9.59 2.89 5.21
N GLU A 96 -10.57 2.01 5.41
CA GLU A 96 -11.57 1.59 4.40
C GLU A 96 -12.26 2.78 3.73
N ASN A 97 -12.73 3.75 4.51
CA ASN A 97 -13.39 4.96 4.02
C ASN A 97 -12.55 5.71 2.95
N PHE A 98 -11.24 5.67 3.10
CA PHE A 98 -10.29 6.35 2.24
C PHE A 98 -9.70 5.43 1.16
N LYS A 99 -10.06 4.14 1.15
CA LYS A 99 -9.52 3.07 0.30
C LYS A 99 -7.99 2.94 0.42
N ILE A 100 -7.49 3.01 1.66
CA ILE A 100 -6.05 2.95 1.95
C ILE A 100 -5.72 1.72 2.78
N ILE A 101 -4.57 1.12 2.46
CA ILE A 101 -3.90 0.13 3.30
C ILE A 101 -2.54 0.72 3.67
N GLU A 102 -2.21 0.72 4.95
CA GLU A 102 -0.88 1.05 5.45
C GLU A 102 -0.19 -0.27 5.82
N ILE A 103 0.85 -0.63 5.07
CA ILE A 103 1.65 -1.83 5.32
C ILE A 103 2.77 -1.45 6.28
N VAL A 104 2.81 -2.09 7.46
CA VAL A 104 3.87 -1.89 8.43
C VAL A 104 5.03 -2.83 8.10
N ILE A 105 6.20 -2.25 7.88
CA ILE A 105 7.43 -2.95 7.54
C ILE A 105 8.09 -3.41 8.83
N VAL A 106 8.03 -4.72 9.10
CA VAL A 106 8.66 -5.32 10.27
C VAL A 106 10.12 -5.64 9.94
N LEU A 107 11.05 -5.00 10.65
CA LEU A 107 12.48 -5.29 10.54
C LEU A 107 12.87 -6.48 11.42
N LYS A 108 13.94 -7.18 11.06
CA LYS A 108 14.51 -8.32 11.78
C LYS A 108 15.98 -8.09 12.15
#